data_AF-F3MJ50-F1
#
_entry.id   AF-F3MJ50-F1
#
_cell.length_a   1.000
_cell.length_b   1.000
_cell.length_c   1.000
_cell.angle_alpha   90.00
_cell.angle_beta   90.00
_cell.angle_gamma   90.00
#
_symmetry.space_group_name_H-M   'P 1'
#
loop_
_entity.id
_entity.type
_entity.pdbx_description
1 polymer ?
#
loop_
_entity_poly.entity_id
_entity_poly.type
_entity_poly.pdbx_seq_one_letter_code
_entity_poly.pdbx_strand_id
1 'polypeptide(L)'
;MENFIVTSSFMKYIHAGNGQRLKLSKSYVGGHNFLKFELGRCLLNERLVESGKSAEWLAKDLLIKPERVYDFMENQRVMPLKIAISIADSIGCDVRALYELIPHDNEAKGASRNNG
;
A
#
# COMPACT_ATOMS: atom_id res chain seq x y z
N MET A 1 23.14 -18.58 -31.83
CA MET A 1 22.84 -17.17 -32.18
C MET A 1 22.02 -16.60 -31.05
N GLU A 2 22.65 -15.76 -30.24
CA GLU A 2 22.05 -15.21 -29.01
C GLU A 2 21.09 -14.07 -29.37
N ASN A 3 19.89 -14.11 -28.78
CA ASN A 3 18.90 -13.06 -28.95
C ASN A 3 19.18 -11.94 -27.95
N PHE A 4 19.55 -10.75 -28.46
CA PHE A 4 19.72 -9.56 -27.63
C PHE A 4 18.36 -8.92 -27.32
N ILE A 5 18.05 -8.75 -26.04
CA ILE A 5 16.88 -8.00 -25.57
C ILE A 5 17.32 -6.56 -25.31
N VAL A 6 16.96 -5.64 -26.21
CA VAL A 6 17.10 -4.20 -25.97
C VAL A 6 15.83 -3.69 -25.29
N THR A 7 15.86 -3.48 -23.97
CA THR A 7 14.76 -2.83 -23.26
C THR A 7 14.99 -1.31 -23.19
N SER A 8 14.65 -0.60 -24.26
CA SER A 8 14.48 0.86 -24.19
C SER A 8 13.01 1.19 -23.91
N SER A 9 12.79 2.13 -22.99
CA SER A 9 11.49 2.58 -22.54
C SER A 9 10.74 3.24 -23.70
N PHE A 10 9.84 2.50 -24.38
CA PHE A 10 8.41 2.83 -24.52
C PHE A 10 7.66 1.94 -25.53
N MET A 11 8.32 1.02 -26.26
CA MET A 11 7.60 0.07 -27.14
C MET A 11 8.45 -1.16 -27.42
N LYS A 12 8.13 -2.29 -26.76
CA LYS A 12 8.77 -3.59 -27.01
C LYS A 12 8.15 -4.21 -28.27
N TYR A 13 8.94 -4.38 -29.32
CA TYR A 13 8.62 -5.20 -30.49
C TYR A 13 9.57 -6.40 -30.53
N ILE A 14 9.12 -7.52 -31.10
CA ILE A 14 10.00 -8.64 -31.47
C ILE A 14 10.08 -8.65 -33.00
N HIS A 15 11.30 -8.77 -33.55
CA HIS A 15 11.49 -9.05 -34.96
C HIS A 15 11.41 -10.56 -35.18
N ALA A 16 10.33 -11.03 -35.81
CA ALA A 16 10.32 -12.36 -36.39
C ALA A 16 11.17 -12.34 -37.68
N GLY A 17 11.94 -13.41 -37.95
CA GLY A 17 12.88 -13.50 -39.08
C GLY A 17 12.28 -13.40 -40.49
N ASN A 18 11.00 -13.04 -40.61
CA ASN A 18 10.26 -12.80 -41.84
C ASN A 18 9.85 -11.32 -42.03
N GLY A 19 10.46 -10.40 -41.28
CA GLY A 19 10.26 -8.95 -41.46
C GLY A 19 8.92 -8.40 -40.95
N GLN A 20 8.08 -9.21 -40.32
CA GLN A 20 6.83 -8.75 -39.74
C GLN A 20 7.03 -8.13 -38.36
N ARG A 21 6.54 -6.90 -38.18
CA ARG A 21 6.55 -6.17 -36.90
C ARG A 21 5.25 -6.49 -36.14
N LEU A 22 5.29 -7.55 -35.34
CA LEU A 22 4.15 -7.93 -34.51
C LEU A 22 4.04 -6.96 -33.34
N LYS A 23 2.91 -6.22 -33.25
CA LYS A 23 2.53 -5.48 -32.04
C LYS A 23 2.29 -6.52 -30.94
N LEU A 24 3.07 -6.49 -29.88
CA LEU A 24 2.73 -7.21 -28.66
C LEU A 24 1.45 -6.56 -28.11
N SER A 25 0.30 -7.23 -28.25
CA SER A 25 -0.90 -6.83 -27.53
C SER A 25 -0.57 -6.92 -26.04
N LYS A 26 -0.66 -5.80 -25.33
CA LYS A 26 -0.56 -5.78 -23.87
C LYS A 26 -1.76 -6.53 -23.30
N SER A 27 -1.64 -7.85 -23.16
CA SER A 27 -2.40 -8.58 -22.17
C SER A 27 -1.42 -8.86 -21.04
N TYR A 28 -1.14 -7.84 -20.23
CA TYR A 28 -0.52 -8.02 -18.93
C TYR A 28 -1.48 -8.89 -18.09
N VAL A 29 -1.42 -10.21 -18.24
CA VAL A 29 -2.04 -11.16 -17.30
C VAL A 29 -1.02 -11.36 -16.19
N GLY A 30 -0.89 -10.32 -15.39
CA GLY A 30 0.06 -10.21 -14.30
C GLY A 30 -0.35 -9.04 -13.42
N GLY A 31 -1.65 -8.91 -13.17
CA GLY A 31 -2.17 -8.06 -12.12
C GLY A 31 -1.69 -8.64 -10.80
N HIS A 32 -0.56 -8.15 -10.31
CA HIS A 32 -0.26 -8.29 -8.90
C HIS A 32 -1.47 -7.71 -8.17
N ASN A 33 -2.22 -8.53 -7.45
CA ASN A 33 -3.20 -8.07 -6.47
C ASN A 33 -2.43 -7.38 -5.33
N PHE A 34 -1.70 -6.29 -5.61
CA PHE A 34 -0.88 -5.61 -4.61
C PHE A 34 -1.85 -4.85 -3.72
N LEU A 35 -2.14 -5.45 -2.56
CA LEU A 35 -3.09 -5.00 -1.54
C LEU A 35 -4.51 -4.78 -2.07
N LYS A 36 -5.41 -5.72 -1.77
CA LYS A 36 -6.88 -5.55 -1.90
C LYS A 36 -7.45 -4.55 -0.87
N PHE A 37 -6.60 -3.72 -0.26
CA PHE A 37 -6.99 -2.86 0.84
C PHE A 37 -6.46 -1.46 0.61
N GLU A 38 -7.33 -0.47 0.74
CA GLU A 38 -6.96 0.92 0.92
C GLU A 38 -6.76 1.21 2.40
N LEU A 39 -5.86 2.16 2.69
CA LEU A 39 -5.65 2.63 4.05
C LEU A 39 -6.68 3.72 4.37
N GLY A 40 -7.51 3.47 5.38
CA GLY A 40 -8.43 4.46 5.95
C GLY A 40 -7.73 5.38 6.95
N ARG A 41 -8.42 5.75 8.04
CA ARG A 41 -7.83 6.67 9.04
C ARG A 41 -6.73 6.00 9.85
N CYS A 42 -5.77 6.82 10.29
CA CYS A 42 -4.73 6.43 11.24
C CYS A 42 -5.35 6.14 12.62
N LEU A 43 -4.96 5.00 13.21
CA LEU A 43 -5.40 4.51 14.52
C LEU A 43 -4.30 4.61 15.58
N LEU A 44 -3.18 5.30 15.27
CA LEU A 44 -2.03 5.39 16.17
C LEU A 44 -2.40 5.87 17.57
N ASN A 45 -3.28 6.88 17.69
CA ASN A 45 -3.72 7.39 18.98
C ASN A 45 -4.43 6.33 19.81
N GLU A 46 -5.32 5.56 19.18
CA GLU A 46 -6.06 4.48 19.85
C GLU A 46 -5.08 3.41 20.37
N ARG A 47 -4.07 3.04 19.56
CA ARG A 47 -3.03 2.07 19.95
C ARG A 47 -2.15 2.58 21.09
N LEU A 48 -1.79 3.86 21.09
CA LEU A 48 -1.03 4.47 22.17
C LEU A 48 -1.79 4.43 23.48
N VAL A 49 -3.07 4.81 23.46
CA VAL A 49 -3.97 4.74 24.63
C VAL A 49 -4.13 3.31 25.14
N GLU A 50 -4.40 2.34 24.25
CA GLU A 50 -4.50 0.91 24.59
C GLU A 50 -3.23 0.37 25.27
N SER A 51 -2.07 0.84 24.83
CA SER A 51 -0.77 0.44 25.38
C SER A 51 -0.31 1.25 26.59
N GLY A 52 -1.07 2.27 27.00
CA GLY A 52 -0.71 3.18 28.10
C GLY A 52 0.52 4.06 27.81
N LYS A 53 0.85 4.30 26.53
CA LYS A 53 2.01 5.09 26.10
C LYS A 53 1.57 6.43 25.54
N SER A 54 2.39 7.46 25.70
CA SER A 54 2.12 8.81 25.15
C SER A 54 2.82 9.03 23.80
N ALA A 55 2.38 10.05 23.06
CA ALA A 55 3.03 10.47 21.81
C ALA A 55 4.48 10.94 22.05
N GLU A 56 4.74 11.60 23.18
CA GLU A 56 6.08 12.05 23.59
C GLU A 56 7.00 10.86 23.89
N TRP A 57 6.47 9.83 24.55
CA TRP A 57 7.20 8.59 24.78
C TRP A 57 7.63 7.96 23.45
N LEU A 58 6.69 7.85 22.50
CA LEU A 58 6.94 7.26 21.19
C LEU A 58 7.95 8.08 20.38
N ALA A 59 7.84 9.42 20.42
CA ALA A 59 8.77 10.33 19.77
C ALA A 59 10.20 10.14 20.30
N LYS A 60 10.35 10.00 21.63
CA LYS A 60 11.62 9.73 22.29
C LYS A 60 12.18 8.35 21.91
N ASP A 61 11.34 7.33 21.89
CA ASP A 61 11.72 5.96 21.54
C ASP A 61 12.24 5.85 20.10
N LEU A 62 11.58 6.54 19.16
CA LEU A 62 11.93 6.55 17.75
C LEU A 62 12.97 7.61 17.36
N LEU A 63 13.41 8.44 18.32
CA LEU A 63 14.30 9.59 18.10
C LEU A 63 13.78 10.54 17.02
N ILE A 64 12.45 10.76 17.00
CA ILE A 64 11.78 11.73 16.11
C ILE A 64 11.19 12.87 16.92
N LYS A 65 10.87 13.96 16.23
CA LYS A 65 10.20 15.09 16.85
C LYS A 65 8.73 14.74 17.17
N PRO A 66 8.19 15.16 18.33
CA PRO A 66 6.80 14.84 18.72
C PRO A 66 5.77 15.39 17.73
N GLU A 67 6.02 16.54 17.11
CA GLU A 67 5.13 17.12 16.09
C GLU A 67 4.92 16.15 14.93
N ARG A 68 5.93 15.32 14.60
CA ARG A 68 5.80 14.31 13.56
C ARG A 68 4.89 13.15 13.95
N VAL A 69 4.84 12.80 15.24
CA VAL A 69 3.90 11.80 15.75
C VAL A 69 2.48 12.34 15.68
N TYR A 70 2.28 13.60 16.10
CA TYR A 70 1.00 14.29 16.01
C TYR A 70 0.51 14.44 14.56
N ASP A 71 1.38 14.78 13.61
CA ASP A 71 1.06 14.80 12.17
C ASP A 71 0.45 13.47 11.68
N PHE A 72 0.96 12.34 12.17
CA PHE A 72 0.41 11.03 11.82
C PHE A 72 -0.95 10.77 12.48
N MET A 73 -1.10 11.13 13.76
CA MET A 73 -2.33 10.94 14.53
C MET A 73 -3.48 11.77 13.96
N GLU A 74 -3.19 12.98 13.48
CA GLU A 74 -4.17 13.91 12.90
C GLU A 74 -4.41 13.65 11.39
N ASN A 75 -3.82 12.60 10.82
CA ASN A 75 -3.87 12.28 9.38
C ASN A 75 -3.34 13.41 8.47
N GLN A 76 -2.58 14.37 9.01
CA GLN A 76 -1.90 15.40 8.22
C GLN A 76 -0.82 14.79 7.31
N ARG A 77 -0.30 13.63 7.72
CA ARG A 77 0.68 12.86 6.94
C ARG A 77 0.40 11.38 6.99
N VAL A 78 0.58 10.73 5.84
CA VAL A 78 0.66 9.27 5.77
C VAL A 78 2.01 8.82 6.35
N MET A 79 1.96 7.81 7.21
CA MET A 79 3.14 7.25 7.84
C MET A 79 3.98 6.45 6.84
N PRO A 80 5.27 6.75 6.67
CA PRO A 80 6.15 5.91 5.85
C PRO A 80 6.21 4.49 6.42
N LEU A 81 6.24 3.47 5.55
CA LEU A 81 6.21 2.06 5.97
C LEU A 81 7.28 1.73 7.03
N LYS A 82 8.50 2.25 6.88
CA LYS A 82 9.58 2.04 7.86
C LYS A 82 9.20 2.53 9.26
N ILE A 83 8.54 3.69 9.35
CA ILE A 83 8.09 4.25 10.61
C ILE A 83 6.93 3.43 11.18
N ALA A 84 6.00 2.98 10.32
CA ALA A 84 4.88 2.12 10.75
C ALA A 84 5.36 0.81 11.37
N ILE A 85 6.35 0.16 10.78
CA ILE A 85 6.98 -1.04 11.34
C ILE A 85 7.58 -0.74 12.72
N SER A 86 8.41 0.30 12.82
CA SER A 86 9.04 0.64 14.10
C SER A 86 8.04 1.00 15.19
N ILE A 87 6.98 1.74 14.86
CA ILE A 87 5.91 2.08 15.81
C ILE A 87 5.18 0.82 16.30
N ALA A 88 4.85 -0.08 15.38
CA ALA A 88 4.16 -1.33 15.71
C ALA A 88 5.01 -2.20 16.65
N ASP A 89 6.30 -2.33 16.36
CA ASP A 89 7.25 -3.06 17.21
C ASP A 89 7.38 -2.40 18.60
N SER A 90 7.52 -1.06 18.67
CA SER A 90 7.64 -0.32 19.93
C SER A 90 6.39 -0.40 20.81
N ILE A 91 5.21 -0.40 20.21
CA ILE A 91 3.93 -0.46 20.93
C ILE A 91 3.53 -1.91 21.23
N GLY A 92 3.98 -2.87 20.42
CA GLY A 92 3.65 -4.29 20.52
C GLY A 92 2.35 -4.65 19.79
N CYS A 93 2.08 -4.01 18.65
CA CYS A 93 0.89 -4.27 17.84
C CYS A 93 1.26 -4.70 16.40
N ASP A 94 0.28 -5.19 15.63
CA ASP A 94 0.49 -5.48 14.20
C ASP A 94 0.52 -4.16 13.39
N VAL A 95 1.41 -4.05 12.41
CA VAL A 95 1.53 -2.86 11.54
C VAL A 95 0.22 -2.52 10.85
N ARG A 96 -0.56 -3.53 10.46
CA ARG A 96 -1.89 -3.39 9.84
C ARG A 96 -2.92 -2.80 10.79
N ALA A 97 -2.64 -2.83 12.10
CA ALA A 97 -3.51 -2.30 13.14
C ALA A 97 -3.37 -0.78 13.33
N LEU A 98 -2.36 -0.15 12.69
CA LEU A 98 -2.12 1.30 12.73
C LEU A 98 -3.04 2.10 11.81
N TYR A 99 -3.76 1.43 10.91
CA TYR A 99 -4.71 2.04 9.98
C TYR A 99 -5.98 1.19 9.90
N GLU A 100 -7.10 1.83 9.57
CA GLU A 100 -8.26 1.11 9.06
C GLU A 100 -7.90 0.47 7.72
N LEU A 101 -8.29 -0.80 7.53
CA LEU A 101 -8.12 -1.49 6.26
C LEU A 101 -9.46 -1.59 5.55
N ILE A 102 -9.61 -0.83 4.47
CA ILE A 102 -10.85 -0.77 3.68
C ILE A 102 -10.70 -1.73 2.50
N PRO A 103 -11.54 -2.77 2.38
CA PRO A 103 -11.51 -3.67 1.23
C PRO A 103 -11.77 -2.91 -0.07
N HIS A 104 -10.95 -3.17 -1.09
CA HIS A 104 -11.14 -2.63 -2.42
C HIS A 104 -12.17 -3.51 -3.16
N ASP A 105 -13.45 -3.26 -2.92
CA ASP A 105 -14.54 -3.98 -3.58
C ASP A 105 -14.62 -3.58 -5.06
N ASN A 106 -14.14 -4.43 -5.96
CA ASN A 106 -14.49 -4.33 -7.37
C ASN A 106 -15.80 -5.07 -7.71
N GLU A 107 -16.50 -5.66 -6.73
CA GLU A 107 -17.77 -6.37 -6.97
C GLU A 107 -18.80 -6.13 -5.86
N ALA A 108 -19.46 -4.96 -5.91
CA ALA A 108 -20.79 -4.77 -5.35
C ALA A 108 -21.80 -4.41 -6.46
N LYS A 109 -21.86 -5.24 -7.50
CA LYS A 109 -23.09 -5.42 -8.31
C LYS A 109 -23.61 -6.83 -8.05
N GLY A 110 -24.37 -6.98 -6.97
CA GLY A 110 -25.11 -8.19 -6.65
C GLY A 110 -26.52 -7.80 -6.21
N ALA A 111 -27.47 -7.96 -7.12
CA ALA A 111 -28.88 -7.62 -6.99
C ALA A 111 -29.58 -8.16 -5.71
N SER A 112 -30.41 -7.32 -5.10
CA SER A 112 -31.64 -7.73 -4.42
C SER A 112 -32.75 -6.82 -4.95
N ARG A 113 -33.35 -7.15 -6.10
CA ARG A 113 -34.64 -7.85 -6.24
C ARG A 113 -35.74 -7.20 -5.39
N ASN A 114 -36.48 -6.30 -6.03
CA ASN A 114 -37.89 -6.06 -5.71
C ASN A 114 -38.62 -7.41 -5.73
N ASN A 115 -39.41 -7.70 -4.71
CA ASN A 115 -40.49 -8.67 -4.73
C ASN A 115 -41.53 -8.28 -3.68
N GLY A 116 -42.77 -8.05 -4.13
CA GLY A 116 -43.95 -7.87 -3.29
C GLY A 116 -44.61 -6.52 -3.45
#